data_AF-A0A533VFN1-F1
#
_entry.id   AF-A0A533VFN1-F1
#
_cell.length_a   1.000
_cell.length_b   1.000
_cell.length_c   1.000
_cell.angle_alpha   90.00
_cell.angle_beta   90.00
_cell.angle_gamma   90.00
#
_symmetry.space_group_name_H-M   'P 1'
#
loop_
_entity.id
_entity.type
_entity.pdbx_description
1 polymer ?
#
loop_
_entity_poly.entity_id
_entity_poly.type
_entity_poly.pdbx_seq_one_letter_code
_entity_poly.pdbx_strand_id
1 'polypeptide(L)' 'MDSPWKAVSDSSRRKILLLLKERDMTPTEISKHFQFSLPAVSIHLRILKNSDLILEQKV' A
#
# COMPACT_ATOMS: atom_id res chain seq x y z
N MET A 1 -11.54 1.83 11.95
CA MET A 1 -10.26 2.54 12.10
C MET A 1 -9.20 1.49 12.38
N ASP A 2 -8.46 1.07 11.36
CA ASP A 2 -7.30 0.20 11.58
C ASP A 2 -6.18 1.06 12.20
N SER A 3 -5.46 0.52 13.17
CA SER A 3 -4.39 1.26 13.85
C SER A 3 -3.20 1.49 12.88
N PRO A 4 -2.67 2.73 12.74
CA PRO A 4 -1.47 2.99 11.95
C PRO A 4 -0.30 2.09 12.34
N TRP A 5 -0.13 1.82 13.64
CA TRP A 5 0.91 0.93 14.17
C TRP A 5 0.74 -0.52 13.68
N LYS A 6 -0.51 -1.00 13.61
CA LYS A 6 -0.82 -2.34 13.07
C LYS A 6 -0.64 -2.38 11.55
N ALA A 7 -0.90 -1.28 10.85
CA ALA A 7 -0.65 -1.20 9.42
C ALA A 7 0.86 -1.23 9.11
N VAL A 8 1.69 -0.47 9.82
CA VAL A 8 3.14 -0.45 9.54
C VAL A 8 3.91 -1.66 10.06
N SER A 9 3.30 -2.57 10.83
CA SER A 9 3.98 -3.78 11.34
C SER A 9 4.36 -4.79 10.24
N ASP A 10 3.64 -4.78 9.12
CA ASP A 10 3.91 -5.63 7.95
C ASP A 10 4.99 -5.03 7.04
N SER A 11 5.99 -5.84 6.68
CA SER A 11 7.12 -5.38 5.85
C SER A 11 6.73 -5.00 4.44
N SER A 12 5.72 -5.66 3.86
CA SER A 12 5.24 -5.35 2.52
C SER A 12 4.54 -3.99 2.50
N ARG A 13 3.74 -3.69 3.52
CA ARG A 13 3.10 -2.37 3.69
C ARG A 13 4.13 -1.25 3.89
N ARG A 14 5.19 -1.47 4.67
CA ARG A 14 6.31 -0.51 4.75
C ARG A 14 6.98 -0.29 3.39
N LYS A 15 7.22 -1.34 2.62
CA LYS A 15 7.79 -1.22 1.27
C LYS A 15 6.86 -0.46 0.32
N ILE A 16 5.54 -0.68 0.40
CA ILE A 16 4.55 0.09 -0.38
C ILE A 16 4.63 1.59 -0.04
N LEU A 17 4.70 1.94 1.25
CA LEU A 17 4.85 3.34 1.67
C LEU A 17 6.15 3.96 1.15
N LEU A 18 7.25 3.22 1.14
CA LEU A 18 8.51 3.68 0.56
C LEU A 18 8.40 3.91 -0.96
N LEU A 19 7.71 3.04 -1.69
CA LEU A 19 7.48 3.22 -3.12
C LEU A 19 6.62 4.46 -3.41
N LEU A 20 5.54 4.64 -2.66
CA LEU A 20 4.63 5.79 -2.80
C LEU A 20 5.25 7.11 -2.35
N LYS A 21 6.29 7.07 -1.49
CA LYS A 21 7.06 8.25 -1.12
C LYS A 21 7.85 8.83 -2.31
N GLU A 22 8.29 7.98 -3.24
CA GLU A 22 9.08 8.41 -4.40
C GLU A 22 8.19 9.07 -5.46
N ARG A 23 6.99 8.53 -5.70
CA ARG A 23 5.97 9.09 -6.59
C ARG A 23 4.64 8.37 -6.41
N ASP A 24 3.58 8.96 -6.96
CA ASP A 24 2.31 8.26 -7.14
C ASP A 24 2.49 7.03 -8.05
N MET A 25 1.86 5.92 -7.67
CA MET A 25 1.90 4.66 -8.39
C MET A 25 0.52 4.01 -8.38
N THR A 26 0.16 3.40 -9.51
CA THR A 26 -1.02 2.54 -9.63
C THR A 26 -0.79 1.19 -8.92
N PRO A 27 -1.87 0.49 -8.49
CA PRO A 27 -1.74 -0.85 -7.92
C PRO A 27 -0.96 -1.83 -8.84
N THR A 28 -1.12 -1.72 -10.15
CA THR A 28 -0.42 -2.52 -11.16
C THR A 28 1.07 -2.20 -11.25
N GLU A 29 1.48 -0.96 -11.02
CA GLU A 29 2.91 -0.61 -10.92
C GLU A 29 3.50 -1.16 -9.62
N ILE A 30 2.80 -0.98 -8.50
CA ILE A 30 3.23 -1.47 -7.19
C ILE A 30 3.42 -2.99 -7.21
N SER A 31 2.53 -3.74 -7.86
CA SER A 31 2.63 -5.21 -7.92
C SER A 31 3.91 -5.72 -8.57
N LYS A 32 4.52 -4.94 -9.48
CA LYS A 32 5.80 -5.30 -10.11
C LYS A 32 6.98 -5.33 -9.13
N HIS A 33 6.84 -4.75 -7.94
CA HIS A 33 7.88 -4.72 -6.90
C HIS A 33 7.78 -5.88 -5.89
N PHE A 34 6.81 -6.79 -6.07
CA PHE A 34 6.54 -7.90 -5.15
C PHE A 34 6.41 -9.23 -5.90
N GLN A 35 6.61 -10.33 -5.18
CA GLN A 35 6.42 -11.69 -5.72
C GLN A 35 4.96 -12.16 -5.64
N PHE A 36 4.08 -11.37 -5.00
CA PHE A 36 2.67 -11.70 -4.85
C PHE A 36 1.79 -10.97 -5.86
N SER A 37 0.54 -11.42 -5.96
CA SER A 37 -0.41 -11.00 -6.99
C SER A 37 -0.98 -9.59 -6.76
N LEU A 38 -1.56 -9.01 -7.82
CA LEU A 38 -2.25 -7.72 -7.76
C LEU A 38 -3.38 -7.70 -6.69
N PRO A 39 -4.23 -8.73 -6.53
CA PRO A 39 -5.18 -8.80 -5.42
C PRO A 39 -4.55 -8.65 -4.03
N ALA A 40 -3.37 -9.24 -3.81
CA ALA A 40 -2.66 -9.10 -2.54
C ALA A 40 -2.20 -7.65 -2.31
N VAL A 41 -1.68 -6.98 -3.35
CA VAL A 41 -1.37 -5.53 -3.30
C VAL A 41 -2.62 -4.72 -2.92
N SER A 42 -3.76 -4.98 -3.56
CA SER A 42 -5.01 -4.27 -3.27
C SER A 42 -5.47 -4.42 -1.82
N ILE A 43 -5.26 -5.59 -1.21
CA ILE A 43 -5.54 -5.80 0.22
C ILE A 43 -4.63 -4.92 1.08
N HIS A 44 -3.33 -4.88 0.78
CA HIS A 44 -2.38 -4.03 1.51
C HIS A 44 -2.72 -2.54 1.39
N LEU A 45 -3.06 -2.07 0.18
CA LEU A 45 -3.47 -0.68 -0.06
C LEU A 45 -4.76 -0.33 0.70
N ARG A 46 -5.75 -1.24 0.74
CA ARG A 46 -6.97 -1.02 1.53
C ARG A 46 -6.68 -0.85 3.01
N ILE A 47 -5.78 -1.66 3.58
CA ILE A 47 -5.38 -1.55 5.00
C ILE A 47 -4.68 -0.23 5.27
N LEU A 48 -3.75 0.16 4.38
CA LEU A 48 -3.05 1.44 4.49
C LEU A 48 -4.01 2.63 4.41
N LYS A 49 -4.98 2.58 3.49
CA LYS A 49 -6.04 3.59 3.35
C LYS A 49 -6.94 3.66 4.58
N ASN A 50 -7.39 2.52 5.11
CA ASN A 50 -8.23 2.44 6.31
C ASN A 50 -7.52 2.88 7.61
N SER A 51 -6.21 3.03 7.55
CA SER A 51 -5.35 3.52 8.64
C SER A 51 -4.86 4.96 8.39
N ASP A 52 -5.43 5.64 7.39
CA ASP A 52 -5.10 7.01 7.00
C ASP A 52 -3.62 7.24 6.63
N LEU A 53 -2.91 6.18 6.21
CA LEU A 53 -1.49 6.25 5.82
C LEU A 53 -1.28 6.58 4.34
N ILE A 54 -2.31 6.38 3.52
CA ILE A 54 -2.30 6.73 2.09
C ILE A 54 -3.66 7.28 1.69
N LEU A 55 -3.68 8.06 0.62
CA LEU A 55 -4.90 8.51 -0.04
C LEU A 55 -5.03 7.80 -1.40
N GLU A 56 -6.27 7.58 -1.82
CA GLU A 56 -6.57 7.08 -3.16
C GLU A 56 -6.99 8.27 -4.01
N GLN A 57 -6.30 8.49 -5.12
CA GLN A 57 -6.71 9.44 -6.15
C GLN A 57 -7.38 8.68 -7.29
N LYS A 58 -8.60 9.08 -7.63
CA LYS A 58 -9.27 8.63 -8.85
C LYS A 58 -8.97 9.63 -9.94
N VAL A 59 -8.30 9.16 -10.98
CA VAL A 59 -8.21 9.82 -12.28
C VAL A 59 -9.40 9.44 -13.16
#